data_AF-A0A7C3P6R8-F1
#
_entry.id   AF-A0A7C3P6R8-F1
#
_cell.length_a   1.000
_cell.length_b   1.000
_cell.length_c   1.000
_cell.angle_alpha   90.00
_cell.angle_beta   90.00
_cell.angle_gamma   90.00
#
_symmetry.space_group_name_H-M   'P 1'
#
loop_
_entity.id
_entity.type
_entity.pdbx_description
1 polymer ?
#
loop_
_entity_poly.entity_id
_entity_poly.type
_entity_poly.pdbx_seq_one_letter_code
_entity_poly.pdbx_strand_id
1 'polypeptide(L)'
;GGAMSYTFLRARGLEVGRSLVEPEMLDLAGELVADAARREVGLELPVDVVVAERPEAGAPFHVAPVEAIPPQWMGVDIGPRTRARFIEVLRGARTIFWNGPMGIFEIDAFAEGTRALARALAESTATTVVGGGDTAAAVEEVGVADRMTHISTGGGASLEFMEGRVLPGVAVLGDR
;
A
#
# COMPACT_ATOMS: atom_id res chain seq x y z
N GLY A 1 -1.87 2.70 -0.58
CA GLY A 1 -1.97 2.70 0.89
C GLY A 1 -0.71 3.29 1.48
N GLY A 2 -0.36 2.92 2.72
CA GLY A 2 0.88 3.35 3.37
C GLY A 2 1.00 4.87 3.50
N ALA A 3 2.21 5.32 3.84
CA ALA A 3 2.53 6.74 3.95
C ALA A 3 2.24 7.52 2.65
N MET A 4 2.51 6.90 1.50
CA MET A 4 2.27 7.48 0.17
C MET A 4 0.83 7.99 0.01
N SER A 5 -0.15 7.32 0.62
CA SER A 5 -1.56 7.73 0.49
C SER A 5 -1.83 9.13 1.06
N TYR A 6 -1.06 9.61 2.03
CA TYR A 6 -1.25 10.95 2.60
C TYR A 6 -0.85 12.07 1.64
N THR A 7 0.14 11.85 0.76
CA THR A 7 0.45 12.79 -0.34
C THR A 7 -0.74 12.91 -1.30
N PHE A 8 -1.38 11.79 -1.65
CA PHE A 8 -2.58 11.80 -2.48
C PHE A 8 -3.79 12.46 -1.80
N LEU A 9 -3.99 12.22 -0.50
CA LEU A 9 -5.06 12.86 0.26
C LEU A 9 -4.80 14.37 0.40
N ARG A 10 -3.54 14.77 0.62
CA ARG A 10 -3.13 16.18 0.67
C ARG A 10 -3.33 16.89 -0.66
N ALA A 11 -3.01 16.23 -1.78
CA ALA A 11 -3.27 16.75 -3.13
C ALA A 11 -4.77 16.94 -3.42
N ARG A 12 -5.67 16.23 -2.71
CA ARG A 12 -7.13 16.43 -2.76
C ARG A 12 -7.62 17.54 -1.82
N GLY A 13 -6.72 18.28 -1.18
CA GLY A 13 -7.05 19.37 -0.27
C GLY A 13 -7.43 18.93 1.14
N LEU A 14 -7.20 17.66 1.50
CA LEU A 14 -7.43 17.19 2.86
C LEU A 14 -6.28 17.57 3.79
N GLU A 15 -6.62 17.79 5.05
CA GLU A 15 -5.65 17.96 6.14
C GLU A 15 -5.29 16.58 6.69
N VAL A 16 -4.00 16.27 6.75
CA VAL A 16 -3.48 14.94 7.11
C VAL A 16 -2.66 14.96 8.41
N GLY A 17 -2.81 16.02 9.22
CA GLY A 17 -2.08 16.19 10.48
C GLY A 17 -0.55 16.12 10.29
N ARG A 18 0.12 15.31 11.11
CA ARG A 18 1.58 15.06 11.04
C ARG A 18 1.95 13.84 10.19
N SER A 19 1.02 13.34 9.37
CA SER A 19 1.30 12.21 8.49
C SER A 19 2.39 12.55 7.48
N LEU A 20 3.16 11.54 7.05
CA LEU A 20 4.26 11.73 6.11
C LEU A 20 3.69 12.15 4.74
N VAL A 21 4.11 13.33 4.28
CA VAL A 21 3.76 13.90 2.98
C VAL A 21 5.05 14.29 2.29
N GLU A 22 5.11 14.09 0.97
CA GLU A 22 6.18 14.56 0.10
C GLU A 22 5.67 15.80 -0.66
N PRO A 23 5.95 17.04 -0.20
CA PRO A 23 5.37 18.25 -0.79
C PRO A 23 5.71 18.43 -2.27
N GLU A 24 6.89 18.03 -2.68
CA GLU A 24 7.38 18.06 -4.06
C GLU A 24 6.63 17.10 -4.99
N MET A 25 5.91 16.11 -4.44
CA MET A 25 5.15 15.11 -5.20
C MET A 25 3.66 15.44 -5.29
N LEU A 26 3.19 16.54 -4.70
CA LEU A 26 1.77 16.90 -4.66
C LEU A 26 1.18 17.13 -6.06
N ASP A 27 1.91 17.84 -6.91
CA ASP A 27 1.46 18.11 -8.29
C ASP A 27 1.34 16.79 -9.08
N LEU A 28 2.36 15.93 -8.99
CA LEU A 28 2.33 14.61 -9.62
C LEU A 28 1.19 13.74 -9.09
N ALA A 29 0.95 13.73 -7.77
CA ALA A 29 -0.15 12.97 -7.18
C ALA A 29 -1.51 13.44 -7.73
N GLY A 30 -1.70 14.75 -7.89
CA GLY A 30 -2.88 15.33 -8.53
C GLY A 30 -3.03 14.92 -9.99
N GLU A 31 -1.93 14.96 -10.76
CA GLU A 31 -1.90 14.52 -12.16
C GLU A 31 -2.26 13.04 -12.30
N LEU A 32 -1.73 12.17 -11.45
CA LEU A 32 -2.01 10.73 -11.44
C LEU A 32 -3.47 10.43 -11.09
N VAL A 33 -4.07 11.17 -10.16
CA VAL A 33 -5.51 11.06 -9.85
C VAL A 33 -6.34 11.43 -11.07
N ALA A 34 -5.99 12.53 -11.75
CA ALA A 34 -6.67 12.95 -12.96
C ALA A 34 -6.48 11.96 -14.12
N ASP A 35 -5.27 11.39 -14.28
CA ASP A 35 -4.98 10.38 -15.29
C ASP A 35 -5.77 9.09 -15.07
N ALA A 36 -5.81 8.61 -13.83
CA ALA A 36 -6.62 7.44 -13.48
C ALA A 36 -8.09 7.65 -13.84
N ALA A 37 -8.66 8.83 -13.55
CA ALA A 37 -10.03 9.17 -13.91
C ALA A 37 -10.23 9.22 -15.44
N ARG A 38 -9.32 9.86 -16.19
CA ARG A 38 -9.38 9.92 -17.67
C ARG A 38 -9.32 8.55 -18.32
N ARG A 39 -8.57 7.62 -17.71
CA ARG A 39 -8.36 6.25 -18.21
C ARG A 39 -9.36 5.24 -17.63
N GLU A 40 -10.34 5.72 -16.86
CA GLU A 40 -11.34 4.89 -16.18
C GLU A 40 -10.71 3.80 -15.28
N VAL A 41 -9.53 4.09 -14.72
CA VAL A 41 -8.84 3.23 -13.76
C VAL A 41 -9.40 3.51 -12.37
N GLY A 42 -9.87 2.45 -11.70
CA GLY A 42 -10.34 2.52 -10.32
C GLY A 42 -9.18 2.86 -9.36
N LEU A 43 -9.06 4.13 -8.97
CA LEU A 43 -8.09 4.59 -7.97
C LEU A 43 -8.72 4.65 -6.58
N GLU A 44 -8.35 3.67 -5.77
CA GLU A 44 -8.86 3.46 -4.41
C GLU A 44 -7.92 4.10 -3.39
N LEU A 45 -8.40 5.12 -2.66
CA LEU A 45 -7.68 5.75 -1.55
C LEU A 45 -8.37 5.44 -0.20
N PRO A 46 -7.63 5.51 0.93
CA PRO A 46 -8.23 5.35 2.25
C PRO A 46 -9.38 6.32 2.51
N VAL A 47 -10.41 5.83 3.20
CA VAL A 47 -11.58 6.62 3.68
C VAL A 47 -11.56 6.78 5.21
N ASP A 48 -10.80 5.94 5.88
CA ASP A 48 -10.49 6.00 7.30
C ASP A 48 -9.08 5.44 7.55
N VAL A 49 -8.45 5.90 8.61
CA VAL A 49 -7.08 5.55 8.98
C VAL A 49 -6.99 5.31 10.48
N VAL A 50 -6.04 4.46 10.88
CA VAL A 50 -5.56 4.43 12.25
C VAL A 50 -4.58 5.57 12.40
N VAL A 51 -4.81 6.42 13.40
CA VAL A 51 -3.93 7.54 13.74
C VAL A 51 -3.30 7.33 15.10
N ALA A 52 -2.06 7.77 15.26
CA ALA A 52 -1.34 7.76 16.53
C ALA A 52 -0.64 9.10 16.77
N GLU A 53 -0.33 9.41 18.03
CA GLU A 53 0.50 10.58 18.36
C GLU A 53 1.98 10.38 17.97
N ARG A 54 2.45 9.13 17.98
CA ARG A 54 3.84 8.74 17.65
C ARG A 54 3.85 7.36 17.00
N PRO A 55 4.82 7.09 16.11
CA PRO A 55 4.97 5.79 15.45
C PRO A 55 5.74 4.81 16.37
N GLU A 56 5.22 4.56 17.57
CA GLU A 56 5.88 3.77 18.61
C GLU A 56 4.88 2.82 19.28
N ALA A 57 5.37 1.67 19.74
CA ALA A 57 4.55 0.72 20.50
C ALA A 57 4.02 1.37 21.80
N GLY A 58 2.74 1.18 22.09
CA GLY A 58 2.08 1.74 23.27
C GLY A 58 1.66 3.22 23.15
N ALA A 59 1.94 3.88 22.03
CA ALA A 59 1.40 5.21 21.77
C ALA A 59 -0.14 5.17 21.70
N PRO A 60 -0.85 6.18 22.23
CA PRO A 60 -2.29 6.30 22.04
C PRO A 60 -2.64 6.31 20.55
N PHE A 61 -3.59 5.46 20.15
CA PHE A 61 -4.08 5.36 18.78
C PHE A 61 -5.61 5.28 18.75
N HIS A 62 -6.21 5.76 17.67
CA HIS A 62 -7.65 5.58 17.39
C HIS A 62 -7.90 5.60 15.87
N VAL A 63 -9.13 5.28 15.47
CA VAL A 63 -9.55 5.38 14.05
C VAL A 63 -10.15 6.75 13.80
N ALA A 64 -9.75 7.40 12.71
CA ALA A 64 -10.32 8.66 12.24
C ALA A 64 -10.71 8.55 10.75
N PRO A 65 -11.81 9.20 10.32
CA PRO A 65 -12.06 9.40 8.89
C PRO A 65 -10.96 10.31 8.31
N VAL A 66 -10.63 10.14 7.03
CA VAL A 66 -9.55 10.91 6.38
C VAL A 66 -9.84 12.42 6.32
N GLU A 67 -11.11 12.80 6.40
CA GLU A 67 -11.55 14.19 6.44
C GLU A 67 -11.39 14.85 7.81
N ALA A 68 -11.08 14.09 8.86
CA ALA A 68 -10.98 14.60 10.23
C ALA A 68 -9.76 14.05 10.99
N ILE A 69 -8.63 13.88 10.30
CA ILE A 69 -7.36 13.53 10.94
C ILE A 69 -6.94 14.70 11.86
N PRO A 70 -6.78 14.48 13.19
CA PRO A 70 -6.43 15.57 14.09
C PRO A 70 -5.04 16.16 13.77
N PRO A 71 -4.83 17.49 13.89
CA PRO A 71 -3.58 18.14 13.49
C PRO A 71 -2.31 17.57 14.15
N GLN A 72 -2.42 17.13 15.40
CA GLN A 72 -1.30 16.58 16.17
C GLN A 72 -1.09 15.08 15.97
N TRP A 73 -1.90 14.44 15.14
CA TRP A 73 -1.86 12.98 14.95
C TRP A 73 -1.32 12.66 13.56
N MET A 74 -0.74 11.48 13.43
CA MET A 74 -0.27 10.95 12.14
C MET A 74 -0.96 9.64 11.84
N GLY A 75 -1.28 9.41 10.57
CA GLY A 75 -1.80 8.14 10.13
C GLY A 75 -0.70 7.08 10.06
N VAL A 76 -0.96 5.92 10.65
CA VAL A 76 0.01 4.83 10.84
C VAL A 76 -0.43 3.52 10.21
N ASP A 77 -1.72 3.38 9.88
CA ASP A 77 -2.29 2.24 9.15
C ASP A 77 -3.63 2.63 8.53
N ILE A 78 -4.15 1.81 7.61
CA ILE A 78 -5.50 1.98 7.07
C ILE A 78 -6.57 1.55 8.08
N GLY A 79 -7.69 2.26 8.11
CA GLY A 79 -8.81 1.96 9.01
C GLY A 79 -9.67 0.78 8.54
N PRO A 80 -10.57 0.29 9.42
CA PRO A 80 -11.40 -0.89 9.13
C PRO A 80 -12.31 -0.72 7.89
N ARG A 81 -12.84 0.47 7.62
CA ARG A 81 -13.70 0.68 6.45
C ARG A 81 -12.89 0.61 5.15
N THR A 82 -11.68 1.16 5.17
CA THR A 82 -10.72 1.09 4.07
C THR A 82 -10.30 -0.35 3.79
N ARG A 83 -9.97 -1.13 4.84
CA ARG A 83 -9.64 -2.55 4.70
C ARG A 83 -10.76 -3.31 4.01
N ALA A 84 -12.01 -3.15 4.48
CA ALA A 84 -13.17 -3.81 3.89
C ALA A 84 -13.35 -3.43 2.41
N ARG A 85 -13.21 -2.14 2.07
CA ARG A 85 -13.31 -1.64 0.69
C ARG A 85 -12.22 -2.21 -0.21
N PHE A 86 -10.97 -2.22 0.24
CA PHE A 86 -9.86 -2.77 -0.54
C PHE A 86 -10.02 -4.27 -0.76
N ILE A 87 -10.42 -5.02 0.28
CA ILE A 87 -10.69 -6.46 0.16
C ILE A 87 -11.82 -6.73 -0.84
N GLU A 88 -12.87 -5.91 -0.85
CA GLU A 88 -13.95 -6.06 -1.83
C GLU A 88 -13.46 -5.85 -3.27
N VAL A 89 -12.63 -4.84 -3.51
CA VAL A 89 -12.01 -4.60 -4.83
C VAL A 89 -11.16 -5.80 -5.26
N LEU A 90 -10.42 -6.40 -4.32
CA LEU A 90 -9.57 -7.56 -4.59
C LEU A 90 -10.36 -8.82 -4.99
N ARG A 91 -11.60 -9.00 -4.51
CA ARG A 91 -12.42 -10.18 -4.83
C ARG A 91 -12.74 -10.33 -6.32
N GLY A 92 -12.78 -9.24 -7.07
CA GLY A 92 -13.01 -9.25 -8.52
C GLY A 92 -11.75 -9.44 -9.37
N ALA A 93 -10.57 -9.41 -8.76
CA ALA A 93 -9.31 -9.41 -9.50
C ALA A 93 -8.94 -10.82 -10.01
N ARG A 94 -8.36 -10.88 -11.21
CA ARG A 94 -7.74 -12.11 -11.75
C ARG A 94 -6.24 -12.17 -11.53
N THR A 95 -5.61 -11.00 -11.42
CA THR A 95 -4.19 -10.82 -11.15
C THR A 95 -4.05 -9.67 -10.17
N ILE A 96 -3.22 -9.86 -9.15
CA ILE A 96 -2.94 -8.88 -8.11
C ILE A 96 -1.42 -8.73 -8.02
N PHE A 97 -0.93 -7.51 -8.17
CA PHE A 97 0.45 -7.17 -7.83
C PHE A 97 0.43 -6.31 -6.57
N TRP A 98 1.14 -6.74 -5.53
CA TRP A 98 1.23 -6.01 -4.27
C TRP A 98 2.66 -5.65 -3.94
N ASN A 99 2.91 -4.35 -3.79
CA ASN A 99 4.17 -3.78 -3.35
C ASN A 99 3.91 -2.64 -2.36
N GLY A 100 4.42 -2.81 -1.13
CA GLY A 100 4.31 -1.83 -0.05
C GLY A 100 3.25 -2.22 0.99
N PRO A 101 3.63 -2.33 2.28
CA PRO A 101 2.69 -2.49 3.39
C PRO A 101 1.63 -1.37 3.47
N MET A 102 0.54 -1.60 4.19
CA MET A 102 -0.54 -0.61 4.35
C MET A 102 -0.30 0.37 5.50
N GLY A 103 0.54 -0.01 6.45
CA GLY A 103 0.90 0.74 7.65
C GLY A 103 2.27 0.36 8.17
N ILE A 104 2.63 0.84 9.36
CA ILE A 104 3.89 0.54 10.06
C ILE A 104 3.78 -0.86 10.69
N PHE A 105 3.86 -1.89 9.84
CA PHE A 105 3.52 -3.27 10.20
C PHE A 105 4.45 -3.89 11.24
N GLU A 106 5.63 -3.32 11.43
CA GLU A 106 6.61 -3.70 12.45
C GLU A 106 6.09 -3.42 13.88
N ILE A 107 5.05 -2.61 14.02
CA ILE A 107 4.36 -2.34 15.28
C ILE A 107 3.01 -3.02 15.23
N ASP A 108 2.79 -4.02 16.11
CA ASP A 108 1.59 -4.86 16.14
C ASP A 108 0.26 -4.07 16.08
N ALA A 109 0.20 -2.94 16.79
CA ALA A 109 -0.99 -2.08 16.82
C ALA A 109 -1.32 -1.43 15.46
N PHE A 110 -0.34 -1.32 14.56
CA PHE A 110 -0.42 -0.65 13.26
C PHE A 110 -0.24 -1.62 12.08
N ALA A 111 -0.26 -2.94 12.36
CA ALA A 111 -0.05 -3.98 11.35
C ALA A 111 -1.34 -4.49 10.70
N GLU A 112 -2.51 -4.22 11.29
CA GLU A 112 -3.73 -4.93 10.93
C GLU A 112 -4.19 -4.68 9.49
N GLY A 113 -3.96 -3.51 8.91
CA GLY A 113 -4.24 -3.24 7.50
C GLY A 113 -3.39 -4.10 6.57
N THR A 114 -2.09 -4.22 6.85
CA THR A 114 -1.17 -5.08 6.11
C THR A 114 -1.55 -6.55 6.27
N ARG A 115 -1.85 -6.99 7.50
CA ARG A 115 -2.28 -8.36 7.82
C ARG A 115 -3.58 -8.73 7.11
N ALA A 116 -4.56 -7.83 7.11
CA ALA A 116 -5.85 -8.05 6.45
C ALA A 116 -5.68 -8.25 4.93
N LEU A 117 -4.86 -7.42 4.27
CA LEU A 117 -4.58 -7.58 2.84
C LEU A 117 -3.81 -8.88 2.55
N ALA A 118 -2.78 -9.20 3.34
CA ALA A 118 -2.02 -10.45 3.17
C ALA A 118 -2.93 -11.68 3.26
N ARG A 119 -3.82 -11.73 4.25
CA ARG A 119 -4.81 -12.83 4.39
C ARG A 119 -5.78 -12.86 3.21
N ALA A 120 -6.29 -11.70 2.76
CA ALA A 120 -7.20 -11.63 1.62
C ALA A 120 -6.54 -12.10 0.31
N LEU A 121 -5.27 -11.77 0.09
CA LEU A 121 -4.51 -12.29 -1.05
C LEU A 121 -4.32 -13.80 -0.97
N ALA A 122 -4.04 -14.33 0.22
CA ALA A 122 -3.88 -15.77 0.43
C ALA A 122 -5.18 -16.56 0.16
N GLU A 123 -6.33 -15.94 0.40
CA GLU A 123 -7.67 -16.49 0.14
C GLU A 123 -8.17 -16.24 -1.30
N SER A 124 -7.48 -15.40 -2.06
CA SER A 124 -7.85 -15.09 -3.43
C SER A 124 -7.55 -16.24 -4.38
N THR A 125 -8.38 -16.40 -5.41
CA THR A 125 -8.13 -17.28 -6.55
C THR A 125 -7.35 -16.59 -7.67
N ALA A 126 -6.99 -15.32 -7.49
CA ALA A 126 -6.20 -14.55 -8.44
C ALA A 126 -4.74 -15.03 -8.48
N THR A 127 -4.04 -14.76 -9.57
CA THR A 127 -2.57 -14.79 -9.59
C THR A 127 -2.05 -13.67 -8.69
N THR A 128 -1.42 -14.01 -7.57
CA THR A 128 -0.88 -13.04 -6.60
C THR A 128 0.64 -12.92 -6.73
N VAL A 129 1.11 -11.72 -7.05
CA VAL A 129 2.53 -11.38 -7.17
C VAL A 129 2.89 -10.38 -6.07
N VAL A 130 3.75 -10.79 -5.15
CA VAL A 130 4.28 -9.93 -4.09
C VAL A 130 5.64 -9.40 -4.52
N GLY A 131 5.80 -8.09 -4.51
CA GLY A 131 7.05 -7.39 -4.83
C GLY A 131 7.57 -6.56 -3.66
N GLY A 132 8.89 -6.39 -3.59
CA GLY A 132 9.57 -5.58 -2.58
C GLY A 132 9.82 -6.34 -1.27
N GLY A 133 10.95 -6.02 -0.63
CA GLY A 133 11.43 -6.71 0.58
C GLY A 133 10.45 -6.62 1.75
N ASP A 134 9.91 -5.43 2.01
CA ASP A 134 9.01 -5.21 3.14
C ASP A 134 7.68 -5.95 2.98
N THR A 135 7.12 -5.97 1.75
CA THR A 135 5.90 -6.74 1.47
C THR A 135 6.13 -8.23 1.61
N ALA A 136 7.29 -8.73 1.17
CA ALA A 136 7.67 -10.13 1.33
C ALA A 136 7.81 -10.49 2.82
N ALA A 137 8.48 -9.65 3.61
CA ALA A 137 8.59 -9.82 5.05
C ALA A 137 7.21 -9.83 5.74
N ALA A 138 6.31 -8.94 5.33
CA ALA A 138 4.96 -8.87 5.88
C ALA A 138 4.12 -10.14 5.62
N VAL A 139 4.18 -10.73 4.42
CA VAL A 139 3.45 -11.98 4.14
C VAL A 139 4.04 -13.20 4.86
N GLU A 140 5.36 -13.20 5.09
CA GLU A 140 6.05 -14.21 5.90
C GLU A 140 5.64 -14.10 7.38
N GLU A 141 5.64 -12.90 7.96
CA GLU A 141 5.21 -12.66 9.34
C GLU A 141 3.75 -13.10 9.57
N VAL A 142 2.88 -12.86 8.60
CA VAL A 142 1.47 -13.29 8.64
C VAL A 142 1.32 -14.81 8.51
N GLY A 143 2.34 -15.52 8.02
CA GLY A 143 2.33 -16.96 7.81
C GLY A 143 1.51 -17.40 6.60
N VAL A 144 1.52 -16.60 5.52
CA VAL A 144 0.76 -16.89 4.30
C VAL A 144 1.60 -16.85 3.03
N ALA A 145 2.93 -16.82 3.16
CA ALA A 145 3.85 -16.73 2.04
C ALA A 145 3.72 -17.91 1.06
N ASP A 146 3.50 -19.12 1.57
CA ASP A 146 3.26 -20.35 0.81
C ASP A 146 1.96 -20.33 -0.02
N ARG A 147 1.05 -19.40 0.30
CA ARG A 147 -0.23 -19.20 -0.40
C ARG A 147 -0.17 -18.10 -1.45
N MET A 148 0.96 -17.42 -1.61
CA MET A 148 1.18 -16.47 -2.70
C MET A 148 1.58 -17.20 -3.98
N THR A 149 1.10 -16.75 -5.14
CA THR A 149 1.49 -17.38 -6.42
C THR A 149 2.95 -17.14 -6.75
N HIS A 150 3.44 -15.93 -6.47
CA HIS A 150 4.85 -15.58 -6.61
C HIS A 150 5.26 -14.53 -5.59
N ILE A 151 6.39 -14.74 -4.92
CA ILE A 151 7.07 -13.74 -4.11
C ILE A 151 8.39 -13.43 -4.81
N SER A 152 8.54 -12.20 -5.28
CA SER A 152 9.77 -11.80 -5.95
C SER A 152 10.88 -11.55 -4.94
N THR A 153 12.03 -12.17 -5.18
CA THR A 153 13.28 -11.93 -4.44
C THR A 153 14.16 -10.85 -5.09
N GLY A 154 13.73 -10.28 -6.21
CA GLY A 154 14.52 -9.31 -6.97
C GLY A 154 14.60 -7.92 -6.33
N GLY A 155 13.85 -7.66 -5.25
CA GLY A 155 13.83 -6.36 -4.58
C GLY A 155 13.63 -5.20 -5.57
N GLY A 156 14.57 -4.25 -5.59
CA GLY A 156 14.55 -3.12 -6.52
C GLY A 156 14.54 -3.51 -8.00
N ALA A 157 15.17 -4.61 -8.39
CA ALA A 157 15.16 -5.07 -9.79
C ALA A 157 13.74 -5.44 -10.26
N SER A 158 12.87 -5.89 -9.35
CA SER A 158 11.47 -6.19 -9.71
C SER A 158 10.69 -4.91 -9.98
N LEU A 159 10.98 -3.85 -9.23
CA LEU A 159 10.34 -2.55 -9.43
C LEU A 159 10.83 -1.90 -10.72
N GLU A 160 12.14 -1.90 -10.96
CA GLU A 160 12.71 -1.41 -12.23
C GLU A 160 12.14 -2.15 -13.45
N PHE A 161 11.94 -3.47 -13.34
CA PHE A 161 11.27 -4.24 -14.38
C PHE A 161 9.81 -3.80 -14.58
N MET A 162 9.06 -3.60 -13.50
CA MET A 162 7.67 -3.14 -13.55
C MET A 162 7.51 -1.71 -14.06
N GLU A 163 8.53 -0.86 -13.85
CA GLU A 163 8.64 0.47 -14.46
C GLU A 163 8.91 0.41 -15.97
N GLY A 164 9.15 -0.78 -16.54
CA GLY A 164 9.44 -0.99 -17.96
C GLY A 164 10.89 -0.74 -18.34
N ARG A 165 11.82 -0.71 -17.37
CA ARG A 165 13.25 -0.52 -17.65
C ARG A 165 13.85 -1.80 -18.23
N VAL A 166 14.80 -1.63 -19.14
CA VAL A 166 15.64 -2.73 -19.62
C VAL A 166 16.67 -3.08 -18.55
N LEU A 167 16.50 -4.23 -17.90
CA LEU A 167 17.47 -4.72 -16.92
C LEU A 167 18.72 -5.27 -17.64
N PRO A 168 19.93 -4.70 -17.42
CA PRO A 168 21.12 -5.11 -18.16
C PRO A 168 21.45 -6.61 -18.03
N GLY A 169 21.25 -7.19 -16.85
CA GLY A 169 21.49 -8.62 -16.59
C GLY A 169 20.50 -9.55 -17.28
N VAL A 170 19.29 -9.06 -17.61
CA VAL A 170 18.29 -9.83 -18.38
C VAL A 170 18.52 -9.65 -19.87
N ALA A 171 18.87 -8.43 -20.31
CA ALA A 171 19.08 -8.10 -21.71
C ALA A 171 20.23 -8.87 -22.39
N VAL A 172 21.21 -9.33 -21.61
CA VAL A 172 22.33 -10.15 -22.11
C VAL A 172 21.98 -11.64 -22.25
N LEU A 173 20.84 -12.07 -21.71
CA LEU A 173 20.34 -13.43 -21.94
C LEU A 173 19.80 -13.48 -23.36
N GLY A 174 20.28 -14.44 -24.16
CA GLY A 174 19.83 -14.60 -25.54
C GLY A 174 18.33 -14.90 -25.63
N ASP A 175 17.73 -14.58 -26.76
CA ASP A 175 16.36 -14.99 -27.07
C ASP A 175 16.24 -16.52 -27.05
N ARG A 176 15.03 -16.97 -26.71
CA ARG A 176 14.72 -18.39 -26.49
C ARG A 176 14.66 -19.22 -27.77
#